data_AF-A0A1X0RFE5-F1
#
_entry.id   AF-A0A1X0RFE5-F1
#
_cell.length_a   1.000
_cell.length_b   1.000
_cell.length_c   1.000
_cell.angle_alpha   90.00
_cell.angle_beta   90.00
_cell.angle_gamma   90.00
#
_symmetry.space_group_name_H-M   'P 1'
#
loop_
_entity.id
_entity.type
_entity.pdbx_description
1 polymer ?
#
loop_
_entity_poly.entity_id
_entity_poly.type
_entity_poly.pdbx_seq_one_letter_code
_entity_poly.pdbx_strand_id
1 'polypeptide(L)'
;MIELPVGQRYAAVVGRELGVEERAAQRWWRSYEETGEVLIKKSVRNPGRPNNFTKEHKAHVLDLADDDPQVTVCDVAESLTKSFEGFSLTKSAIHKHMNETGGFF
;
A
#
# COMPACT_ATOMS: atom_id res chain seq x y z
N MET A 1 25.50 -13.23 26.17
CA MET A 1 24.82 -11.96 26.48
C MET A 1 25.14 -10.98 25.37
N ILE A 2 24.15 -10.55 24.59
CA ILE A 2 24.37 -9.49 23.60
C ILE A 2 24.27 -8.18 24.39
N GLU A 3 25.41 -7.56 24.64
CA GLU A 3 25.48 -6.25 25.30
C GLU A 3 24.84 -5.20 24.37
N LEU A 4 23.66 -4.71 24.72
CA LEU A 4 23.03 -3.62 23.99
C LEU A 4 23.79 -2.31 24.28
N PRO A 5 23.93 -1.41 23.30
CA PRO A 5 24.56 -0.10 23.49
C PRO A 5 23.82 0.71 24.57
N VAL A 6 24.53 1.61 25.25
CA VAL A 6 24.06 2.31 26.46
C VAL A 6 22.70 3.00 26.24
N GLY A 7 22.54 3.72 25.12
CA GLY A 7 21.28 4.39 24.78
C GLY A 7 20.09 3.44 24.62
N GLN A 8 20.32 2.25 24.06
CA GLN A 8 19.28 1.23 23.91
C GLN A 8 18.85 0.61 25.26
N ARG A 9 19.75 0.55 26.25
CA ARG A 9 19.39 0.09 27.62
C ARG A 9 18.52 1.13 28.33
N TYR A 10 18.87 2.41 28.23
CA TYR A 10 18.05 3.50 28.78
C TYR A 10 16.65 3.53 28.14
N ALA A 11 16.57 3.34 26.82
CA ALA A 11 15.29 3.26 26.13
C ALA A 11 14.40 2.10 26.64
N ALA A 12 14.99 0.95 26.98
CA ALA A 12 14.24 -0.18 27.54
C ALA A 12 13.64 0.14 28.92
N VAL A 13 14.44 0.75 29.80
CA VAL A 13 14.01 1.13 31.16
C VAL A 13 12.90 2.18 31.10
N VAL A 14 13.12 3.26 30.33
CA VAL A 14 12.14 4.34 30.15
C VAL A 14 10.87 3.80 29.47
N GLY A 15 11.02 2.92 28.48
CA GLY A 15 9.88 2.25 27.84
C GLY A 15 9.02 1.50 28.85
N ARG A 16 9.64 0.67 29.69
CA ARG A 16 8.94 -0.09 30.74
C ARG A 16 8.22 0.83 31.74
N GLU A 17 8.85 1.92 32.17
CA GLU A 17 8.23 2.92 33.07
C GLU A 17 7.01 3.60 32.43
N LEU A 18 7.05 3.82 31.11
CA LEU A 18 5.97 4.42 30.33
C LEU A 18 4.94 3.39 29.82
N GLY A 19 5.03 2.12 30.22
CA GLY A 19 4.13 1.05 29.78
C GLY A 19 4.31 0.63 28.31
N VAL A 20 5.43 1.01 27.69
CA VAL A 20 5.84 0.61 26.34
C VAL A 20 6.67 -0.67 26.42
N GLU A 21 6.42 -1.61 25.50
CA GLU A 21 7.24 -2.82 25.39
C GLU A 21 8.73 -2.46 25.23
N GLU A 22 9.61 -3.07 26.03
CA GLU A 22 11.05 -2.80 26.02
C GLU A 22 11.63 -2.88 24.61
N ARG A 23 11.21 -3.87 23.80
CA ARG A 23 11.62 -4.02 22.40
C ARG A 23 11.15 -2.89 21.48
N ALA A 24 9.96 -2.34 21.73
CA ALA A 24 9.44 -1.22 20.95
C ALA A 24 10.23 0.05 21.24
N ALA A 25 10.50 0.34 22.52
CA ALA A 25 11.30 1.50 22.92
C ALA A 25 12.74 1.41 22.40
N GLN A 26 13.35 0.22 22.48
CA GLN A 26 14.65 -0.06 21.88
C GLN A 26 14.67 0.14 20.35
N ARG A 27 13.61 -0.28 19.65
CA ARG A 27 13.48 -0.08 18.20
C ARG A 27 13.39 1.40 17.86
N TRP A 28 12.59 2.16 18.60
CA TRP A 28 12.47 3.61 18.43
C TRP A 28 13.80 4.32 18.65
N TRP A 29 14.58 3.91 19.65
CA TRP A 29 15.92 4.45 19.89
C TRP A 29 16.87 4.24 18.70
N ARG A 30 16.91 3.03 18.13
CA ARG A 30 17.73 2.76 16.95
C ARG A 30 17.32 3.59 15.74
N SER A 31 16.02 3.67 15.47
CA SER A 31 15.51 4.50 14.36
C SER A 31 15.87 5.97 14.57
N TYR A 32 15.83 6.46 15.81
CA TYR A 32 16.24 7.82 16.14
C TYR A 32 17.74 8.04 15.96
N GLU A 33 18.60 7.10 16.36
CA GLU A 33 20.04 7.19 16.12
C GLU A 33 20.39 7.22 14.61
N GLU A 34 19.65 6.48 13.78
CA GLU A 34 19.90 6.39 12.34
C GLU A 34 19.32 7.57 11.54
N THR A 35 18.14 8.06 11.92
CA THR A 35 17.37 9.01 11.10
C THR A 35 17.10 10.36 11.77
N GLY A 36 17.38 10.50 13.07
CA GLY A 36 17.01 11.67 13.87
C GLY A 36 15.51 11.78 14.16
N GLU A 37 14.70 10.83 13.67
CA GLU A 37 13.26 10.80 13.85
C GLU A 37 12.81 9.48 14.47
N VAL A 38 11.80 9.56 15.35
CA VAL A 38 11.09 8.36 15.79
C VAL A 38 10.01 8.08 14.75
N LEU A 39 10.20 7.01 13.97
CA LEU A 39 9.20 6.47 13.04
C LEU A 39 8.00 5.90 13.82
N ILE A 40 7.20 6.78 14.40
CA ILE A 40 5.87 6.44 14.86
C ILE A 40 5.07 6.20 13.59
N LYS A 41 4.75 4.93 13.33
CA LYS A 41 3.94 4.53 12.19
C LYS A 41 2.63 5.32 12.29
N LYS A 42 2.52 6.41 11.52
CA LYS A 42 1.27 7.17 11.44
C LYS A 42 0.21 6.14 11.05
N SER A 43 -0.92 6.11 11.77
CA SER A 43 -2.08 5.26 11.48
C SER A 43 -2.74 5.60 10.12
N VAL A 44 -1.99 6.18 9.19
CA VAL A 44 -2.39 6.24 7.79
C VAL A 44 -2.42 4.80 7.34
N ARG A 45 -3.65 4.29 7.17
CA ARG A 45 -3.99 3.04 6.48
C ARG A 45 -2.87 2.72 5.50
N ASN A 46 -2.08 1.68 5.77
CA ASN A 46 -0.96 1.32 4.90
C ASN A 46 -1.52 1.34 3.47
N PRO A 47 -1.04 2.23 2.57
CA PRO A 47 -1.46 2.15 1.19
C PRO A 47 -1.13 0.72 0.78
N GLY A 48 -2.16 -0.03 0.40
CA GLY A 48 -1.98 -1.41 -0.01
C GLY A 48 -0.99 -1.48 -1.18
N ARG A 49 -0.74 -2.69 -1.66
CA ARG A 49 0.07 -2.87 -2.87
C ARG A 49 -0.36 -1.86 -3.95
N PRO A 50 0.56 -1.07 -4.51
CA PRO A 50 0.23 -0.08 -5.52
C PRO A 50 -0.52 -0.77 -6.67
N ASN A 51 -1.58 -0.14 -7.13
CA ASN A 51 -2.38 -0.64 -8.23
C ASN A 51 -1.55 -0.63 -9.52
N ASN A 52 -1.54 -1.74 -10.27
CA ASN A 52 -0.85 -1.88 -11.55
C ASN A 52 -1.53 -1.09 -12.70
N PHE A 53 -2.62 -0.37 -12.44
CA PHE A 53 -3.24 0.53 -13.42
C PHE A 53 -2.39 1.80 -13.63
N THR A 54 -1.67 1.85 -14.74
CA THR A 54 -1.06 3.07 -15.28
C THR A 54 -2.14 4.00 -15.85
N LYS A 55 -1.78 5.24 -16.20
CA LYS A 55 -2.71 6.19 -16.83
C LYS A 55 -3.26 5.68 -18.17
N GLU A 56 -2.45 4.96 -18.92
CA GLU A 56 -2.81 4.35 -20.22
C GLU A 56 -3.88 3.29 -20.05
N HIS A 57 -3.76 2.41 -19.05
CA HIS A 57 -4.78 1.40 -18.74
C HIS A 57 -6.12 2.06 -18.41
N LYS A 58 -6.11 3.19 -17.70
CA LYS A 58 -7.35 3.91 -17.35
C LYS A 58 -8.02 4.54 -18.56
N ALA A 59 -7.23 5.17 -19.43
CA ALA A 59 -7.75 5.74 -20.68
C ALA A 59 -8.39 4.65 -21.55
N HIS A 60 -7.75 3.49 -21.69
CA HIS A 60 -8.30 2.39 -22.46
C HIS A 60 -9.63 1.86 -21.91
N VAL A 61 -9.80 1.78 -20.59
CA VAL A 61 -11.08 1.38 -19.98
C VAL A 61 -12.17 2.43 -20.21
N LEU A 62 -11.82 3.72 -20.16
CA LEU A 62 -12.78 4.80 -20.41
C LEU A 62 -13.24 4.80 -21.86
N ASP A 63 -12.32 4.72 -22.82
CA ASP A 63 -12.65 4.67 -24.24
C ASP A 63 -13.59 3.47 -24.54
N LEU A 64 -13.32 2.31 -23.94
CA LEU A 64 -14.15 1.10 -24.12
C LEU A 64 -15.56 1.26 -23.54
N ALA A 65 -15.69 1.94 -22.40
CA ALA A 65 -16.97 2.19 -21.75
C ALA A 65 -17.79 3.29 -22.43
N ASP A 66 -17.11 4.28 -23.02
CA ASP A 66 -17.74 5.33 -23.82
C ASP A 66 -18.21 4.79 -25.18
N ASP A 67 -17.47 3.86 -25.79
CA ASP A 67 -17.82 3.23 -27.07
C ASP A 67 -18.99 2.23 -26.94
N ASP A 68 -19.05 1.44 -25.85
CA ASP A 68 -20.14 0.50 -25.59
C ASP A 68 -20.57 0.52 -24.11
N PRO A 69 -21.74 1.12 -23.79
CA PRO A 69 -22.28 1.14 -22.43
C PRO A 69 -22.64 -0.24 -21.87
N GLN A 70 -22.72 -1.29 -22.70
CA GLN A 70 -23.00 -2.66 -22.27
C GLN A 70 -21.73 -3.47 -21.99
N VAL A 71 -20.55 -2.87 -22.15
CA VAL A 71 -19.28 -3.57 -22.01
C VAL A 71 -19.13 -4.15 -20.60
N THR A 72 -18.84 -5.45 -20.53
CA THR A 72 -18.73 -6.13 -19.24
C THR A 72 -17.30 -6.06 -18.71
N VAL A 73 -17.14 -6.28 -17.39
CA VAL A 73 -15.82 -6.38 -16.75
C VAL A 73 -14.96 -7.48 -17.39
N CYS A 74 -15.57 -8.54 -17.94
CA CYS A 74 -14.86 -9.59 -18.67
C CYS A 74 -14.29 -9.05 -19.98
N ASP A 75 -15.08 -8.32 -20.75
CA ASP A 75 -14.67 -7.75 -22.04
C ASP A 75 -13.53 -6.73 -21.85
N VAL A 76 -13.64 -5.89 -20.81
CA VAL A 76 -12.57 -4.95 -20.41
C VAL A 76 -11.29 -5.70 -20.01
N ALA A 77 -11.41 -6.82 -19.30
CA ALA A 77 -10.25 -7.61 -18.92
C ALA A 77 -9.56 -8.22 -20.14
N GLU A 78 -10.35 -8.76 -21.08
CA GLU A 78 -9.84 -9.32 -22.33
C GLU A 78 -9.20 -8.26 -23.22
N SER A 79 -9.80 -7.07 -23.32
CA SER A 79 -9.24 -5.95 -24.09
C SER A 79 -7.92 -5.48 -23.50
N LEU A 80 -7.82 -5.35 -22.17
CA LEU A 80 -6.59 -4.95 -21.48
C LEU A 80 -5.48 -5.99 -21.64
N THR A 81 -5.79 -7.28 -21.49
CA THR A 81 -4.79 -8.35 -21.69
C THR A 81 -4.34 -8.46 -23.15
N LYS A 82 -5.20 -8.10 -24.11
CA LYS A 82 -4.85 -8.09 -25.54
C LYS A 82 -4.03 -6.86 -25.94
N SER A 83 -4.35 -5.70 -25.37
CA SER A 83 -3.70 -4.43 -25.71
C SER A 83 -2.37 -4.22 -24.97
N PHE A 84 -2.20 -4.83 -23.79
CA PHE A 84 -1.01 -4.65 -22.95
C PHE A 84 -0.35 -6.01 -22.65
N GLU A 85 0.77 -6.27 -23.31
CA GLU A 85 1.54 -7.51 -23.13
C GLU A 85 2.11 -7.57 -21.69
N GLY A 86 1.87 -8.69 -21.00
CA GLY A 86 2.27 -8.88 -19.59
C GLY A 86 1.30 -8.31 -18.54
N PHE A 87 0.18 -7.73 -18.97
CA PHE A 87 -0.87 -7.26 -18.07
C PHE A 87 -1.73 -8.42 -17.56
N SER A 88 -1.38 -8.94 -16.38
CA SER A 88 -2.20 -9.90 -15.63
C SER A 88 -2.85 -9.21 -14.43
N LEU A 89 -4.14 -8.92 -14.55
CA LEU A 89 -4.97 -8.44 -13.45
C LEU A 89 -6.12 -9.41 -13.23
N THR A 90 -6.44 -9.67 -11.97
CA THR A 90 -7.61 -10.47 -11.62
C THR A 90 -8.87 -9.65 -11.90
N LYS A 91 -9.95 -10.32 -12.33
CA LYS A 91 -11.27 -9.70 -12.52
C LYS A 91 -11.70 -8.85 -11.31
N SER A 92 -11.35 -9.29 -10.09
CA SER A 92 -11.61 -8.57 -8.84
C SER A 92 -10.90 -7.21 -8.75
N ALA A 93 -9.68 -7.10 -9.28
CA ALA A 93 -8.92 -5.86 -9.26
C ALA A 93 -9.45 -4.86 -10.30
N ILE A 94 -9.92 -5.34 -11.46
CA ILE A 94 -10.60 -4.52 -12.48
C ILE A 94 -11.94 -4.02 -11.94
N HIS A 95 -12.76 -4.91 -11.37
CA HIS A 95 -14.05 -4.53 -10.77
C HIS A 95 -13.89 -3.51 -9.63
N LYS A 96 -12.90 -3.72 -8.75
CA LYS A 96 -12.56 -2.75 -7.71
C LYS A 96 -12.15 -1.41 -8.32
N HIS A 97 -11.34 -1.43 -9.38
CA HIS A 97 -10.91 -0.21 -10.04
C HIS A 97 -12.07 0.55 -10.69
N MET A 98 -12.99 -0.16 -11.34
CA MET A 98 -14.20 0.44 -11.93
C MET A 98 -15.09 1.08 -10.86
N ASN A 99 -15.31 0.42 -9.72
CA ASN A 99 -16.10 0.98 -8.62
C ASN A 99 -15.40 2.12 -7.85
N GLU A 100 -14.07 2.12 -7.76
CA GLU A 100 -13.31 3.20 -7.10
C GLU A 100 -13.15 4.44 -7.99
N THR A 101 -13.17 4.26 -9.32
CA THR A 101 -12.95 5.34 -10.30
C THR A 101 -14.28 5.88 -10.85
N GLY A 102 -15.31 5.04 -10.91
CA GLY A 102 -16.69 5.40 -11.23
C GLY A 102 -17.58 5.16 -10.03
N GLY A 103 -17.93 6.22 -9.32
CA GLY A 103 -19.10 6.23 -8.44
C GLY A 103 -20.38 6.17 -9.27
N PHE A 104 -20.61 5.03 -9.95
CA PHE A 104 -21.83 4.71 -10.68
C PHE A 104 -22.15 3.23 -10.50
N PHE A 105 -22.86 2.95 -9.40
CA PHE A 105 -24.05 2.11 -9.37
C PHE A 105 -25.05 2.81 -8.45
#